data_AF-A0ABD3P980-F1
#
_entry.id   AF-A0ABD3P980-F1
#
_cell.length_a   1.000
_cell.length_b   1.000
_cell.length_c   1.000
_cell.angle_alpha   90.00
_cell.angle_beta   90.00
_cell.angle_gamma   90.00
#
_symmetry.space_group_name_H-M   'P 1'
#
loop_
_entity.id
_entity.type
_entity.pdbx_description
1 polymer ?
#
loop_
_entity_poly.entity_id
_entity_poly.type
_entity_poly.pdbx_seq_one_letter_code
_entity_poly.pdbx_strand_id
1 'polypeptide(L)'
;MQFTLIFDFVWIFPSPYDRQTYTKQPQKSTFMSSKKATRDPNAPKRNQSAYLLYQNAMRDTFKLQNPGMTFGQLAKYTSAMYAEMPPTEKEAWAERAESDKARYLHELTMYTPPPGYDVKGDAIACQPALARQLKGNKATRDPNAPKKNMSAYLMYQNTMRESFRTENPGMTFGQLAKFTSAMYKSLTAEEKARWEEAAVQDKARYENEMSNYVPPPGFDPTGQLVEAHVVGGGRRFNKKQKDPNAPKRARGSYVFFTLDERPKIMAENPEMKFTELGHVMGERWRALSPEVKKNYENMAHNDKKRFQEEMSEYNANKPASILPAPVAYTNAPHPQYQEAQQYAEQYYQNQAAASARYDPTVAAYAQYYQQQGYAAQQHDSSQYHYT
;
A
#
# COMPACT_ATOMS: atom_id res chain seq x y z
N MET A 1 -54.86 66.25 -9.85
CA MET A 1 -54.47 65.65 -11.16
C MET A 1 -53.00 65.23 -11.04
N GLN A 2 -52.68 64.17 -10.28
CA GLN A 2 -52.61 62.78 -10.75
C GLN A 2 -52.14 62.65 -12.21
N PHE A 3 -50.82 62.60 -12.40
CA PHE A 3 -50.19 61.95 -13.55
C PHE A 3 -49.25 60.88 -13.02
N THR A 4 -49.78 59.66 -12.98
CA THR A 4 -49.05 58.41 -12.79
C THR A 4 -48.20 58.14 -14.02
N LEU A 5 -46.87 58.27 -13.89
CA LEU A 5 -45.92 57.72 -14.85
C LEU A 5 -45.66 56.26 -14.50
N ILE A 6 -46.29 55.38 -15.26
CA ILE A 6 -46.05 53.94 -15.30
C ILE A 6 -44.72 53.75 -16.03
N PHE A 7 -43.67 53.37 -15.30
CA PHE A 7 -42.45 52.84 -15.90
C PHE A 7 -42.64 51.34 -16.09
N ASP A 8 -42.97 50.93 -17.31
CA ASP A 8 -42.96 49.54 -17.76
C ASP A 8 -41.51 49.02 -17.81
N PHE A 9 -41.05 48.41 -16.73
CA PHE A 9 -39.80 47.66 -16.71
C PHE A 9 -40.07 46.25 -17.26
N VAL A 10 -39.87 46.09 -18.56
CA VAL A 10 -39.90 44.81 -19.25
C VAL A 10 -38.82 43.89 -18.66
N TRP A 11 -39.28 42.88 -17.94
CA TRP A 11 -38.47 41.75 -17.48
C TRP A 11 -38.03 40.92 -18.70
N ILE A 12 -36.79 41.11 -19.16
CA ILE A 12 -36.13 40.17 -20.06
C ILE A 12 -35.70 38.97 -19.22
N PHE A 13 -36.54 37.93 -19.23
CA PHE A 13 -36.19 36.58 -18.81
C PHE A 13 -35.13 36.00 -19.76
N PRO A 14 -33.96 35.56 -19.28
CA PRO A 14 -33.07 34.71 -20.06
C PRO A 14 -33.68 33.31 -20.18
N SER A 15 -33.77 32.86 -21.43
CA SER A 15 -34.23 31.56 -21.93
C SER A 15 -33.82 30.33 -21.09
N PRO A 16 -34.70 29.33 -20.91
CA PRO A 16 -34.39 28.07 -20.25
C PRO A 16 -33.97 27.01 -21.29
N TYR A 17 -32.78 27.12 -21.87
CA TYR A 17 -32.17 26.03 -22.63
C TYR A 17 -30.65 26.08 -22.49
N ASP A 18 -30.15 25.27 -21.56
CA ASP A 18 -29.30 24.11 -21.84
C ASP A 18 -28.60 23.76 -20.53
N ARG A 19 -29.37 23.16 -19.61
CA ARG A 19 -28.83 22.57 -18.39
C ARG A 19 -28.15 21.27 -18.81
N GLN A 20 -27.01 21.38 -19.49
CA GLN A 20 -26.09 20.27 -19.68
C GLN A 20 -25.77 19.77 -18.27
N THR A 21 -26.39 18.65 -17.93
CA THR A 21 -26.03 17.84 -16.79
C THR A 21 -24.61 17.35 -17.07
N TYR A 22 -23.63 18.15 -16.68
CA TYR A 22 -22.25 17.69 -16.56
C TYR A 22 -22.24 16.67 -15.43
N THR A 23 -22.73 15.47 -15.73
CA THR A 23 -22.47 14.27 -14.97
C THR A 23 -20.95 14.15 -15.00
N LYS A 24 -20.31 14.55 -13.90
CA LYS A 24 -18.91 14.17 -13.67
C LYS A 24 -18.92 12.65 -13.68
N GLN A 25 -18.59 12.07 -14.84
CA GLN A 25 -18.14 10.70 -14.94
C GLN A 25 -17.17 10.50 -13.78
N PRO A 26 -17.38 9.51 -12.90
CA PRO A 26 -16.44 9.25 -11.84
C PRO A 26 -15.13 8.89 -12.53
N GLN A 27 -14.21 9.86 -12.58
CA GLN A 27 -12.83 9.64 -12.93
C GLN A 27 -12.34 8.66 -11.88
N LYS A 28 -12.41 7.36 -12.20
CA LYS A 28 -11.85 6.30 -11.39
C LYS A 28 -10.41 6.71 -11.22
N SER A 29 -10.06 7.22 -10.04
CA SER A 29 -8.67 7.45 -9.71
C SER A 29 -7.98 6.13 -9.96
N THR A 30 -7.12 6.08 -10.98
CA THR A 30 -6.21 4.96 -11.22
C THR A 30 -5.14 5.04 -10.14
N PHE A 31 -5.57 4.87 -8.89
CA PHE A 31 -4.70 4.36 -7.86
C PHE A 31 -4.34 2.96 -8.38
N MET A 32 -3.13 2.83 -8.93
CA MET A 32 -2.56 1.53 -9.24
C MET A 32 -2.38 0.82 -7.90
N SER A 33 -3.47 0.22 -7.40
CA SER A 33 -3.40 -0.85 -6.42
C SER A 33 -2.37 -1.81 -7.00
N SER A 34 -1.26 -2.02 -6.29
CA SER A 34 -0.21 -2.96 -6.69
C SER A 34 -0.90 -4.21 -7.23
N LYS A 35 -0.86 -4.41 -8.55
CA LYS A 35 -1.56 -5.52 -9.17
C LYS A 35 -0.98 -6.75 -8.48
N LYS A 36 -1.82 -7.52 -7.78
CA LYS A 36 -1.42 -8.82 -7.25
C LYS A 36 -0.73 -9.55 -8.40
N ALA A 37 0.42 -10.16 -8.13
CA ALA A 37 1.19 -10.92 -9.10
C ALA A 37 0.22 -11.67 -10.03
N THR A 38 0.32 -11.41 -11.33
CA THR A 38 -0.64 -11.91 -12.31
C THR A 38 -0.57 -13.44 -12.29
N ARG A 39 -1.60 -14.06 -11.74
CA ARG A 39 -1.75 -15.52 -11.77
C ARG A 39 -1.90 -15.96 -13.23
N ASP A 40 -1.32 -17.10 -13.58
CA ASP A 40 -1.52 -17.70 -14.90
C ASP A 40 -3.04 -17.85 -15.17
N PRO A 41 -3.57 -17.29 -16.27
CA PRO A 41 -4.96 -17.46 -16.67
C PRO A 41 -5.40 -18.92 -16.81
N ASN A 42 -4.47 -19.83 -17.16
CA ASN A 42 -4.73 -21.25 -17.35
C ASN A 42 -4.59 -22.07 -16.06
N ALA A 43 -4.21 -21.44 -14.93
CA ALA A 43 -4.06 -22.16 -13.68
C ALA A 43 -5.41 -22.52 -13.04
N PRO A 44 -5.59 -23.77 -12.57
CA PRO A 44 -6.78 -24.20 -11.85
C PRO A 44 -7.15 -23.25 -10.72
N LYS A 45 -8.43 -22.87 -10.63
CA LYS A 45 -8.90 -21.96 -9.58
C LYS A 45 -8.85 -22.68 -8.23
N ARG A 46 -8.26 -22.01 -7.23
CA ARG A 46 -8.10 -22.53 -5.86
C ARG A 46 -9.45 -23.00 -5.29
N ASN A 47 -9.39 -24.06 -4.49
CA ASN A 47 -10.56 -24.56 -3.77
C ASN A 47 -11.10 -23.53 -2.77
N GLN A 48 -12.42 -23.53 -2.61
CA GLN A 48 -13.16 -22.66 -1.72
C GLN A 48 -13.47 -23.38 -0.39
N SER A 49 -13.50 -22.60 0.70
CA SER A 49 -13.93 -23.13 1.99
C SER A 49 -15.46 -23.26 2.04
N ALA A 50 -15.96 -24.10 2.96
CA ALA A 50 -17.39 -24.30 3.21
C ALA A 50 -18.14 -22.97 3.43
N TYR A 51 -17.53 -22.07 4.23
CA TYR A 51 -18.07 -20.73 4.45
C TYR A 51 -18.10 -19.88 3.18
N LEU A 52 -17.06 -19.94 2.34
CA LEU A 52 -17.00 -19.12 1.12
C LEU A 52 -18.01 -19.59 0.07
N LEU A 53 -18.24 -20.91 -0.03
CA LEU A 53 -19.30 -21.49 -0.85
C LEU A 53 -20.68 -21.02 -0.38
N TYR A 54 -20.94 -21.08 0.92
CA TYR A 54 -22.17 -20.56 1.53
C TYR A 54 -22.34 -19.06 1.26
N GLN A 55 -21.29 -18.26 1.49
CA GLN A 55 -21.32 -16.82 1.27
C GLN A 55 -21.62 -16.48 -0.18
N ASN A 56 -21.04 -17.22 -1.14
CA ASN A 56 -21.30 -17.00 -2.57
C ASN A 56 -22.75 -17.36 -2.94
N ALA A 57 -23.27 -18.49 -2.44
CA ALA A 57 -24.64 -18.92 -2.71
C ALA A 57 -25.69 -17.97 -2.11
N MET A 58 -25.45 -17.46 -0.91
CA MET A 58 -26.38 -16.59 -0.19
C MET A 58 -26.14 -15.10 -0.44
N ARG A 59 -25.13 -14.74 -1.23
CA ARG A 59 -24.77 -13.35 -1.45
C ARG A 59 -25.93 -12.55 -2.04
N ASP A 60 -26.62 -13.11 -3.02
CA ASP A 60 -27.65 -12.40 -3.75
C ASP A 60 -28.99 -12.41 -3.00
N THR A 61 -29.28 -13.48 -2.25
CA THR A 61 -30.45 -13.52 -1.35
C THR A 61 -30.32 -12.45 -0.26
N PHE A 62 -29.15 -12.31 0.36
CA PHE A 62 -28.95 -11.32 1.41
C PHE A 62 -28.92 -9.88 0.89
N LYS A 63 -28.45 -9.65 -0.35
CA LYS A 63 -28.57 -8.34 -1.00
C LYS A 63 -30.02 -7.97 -1.27
N LEU A 64 -30.83 -8.93 -1.71
CA LEU A 64 -32.26 -8.69 -2.00
C LEU A 64 -33.03 -8.40 -0.71
N GLN A 65 -32.74 -9.13 0.37
CA GLN A 65 -33.33 -8.89 1.69
C GLN A 65 -32.90 -7.56 2.30
N ASN A 66 -31.69 -7.07 1.98
CA ASN A 66 -31.11 -5.89 2.59
C ASN A 66 -30.55 -4.91 1.54
N PRO A 67 -31.41 -4.26 0.75
CA PRO A 67 -30.99 -3.41 -0.38
C PRO A 67 -30.28 -2.10 0.04
N GLY A 68 -30.15 -1.81 1.35
CA GLY A 68 -29.45 -0.63 1.88
C GLY A 68 -28.12 -0.93 2.61
N MET A 69 -27.76 -2.21 2.81
CA MET A 69 -26.51 -2.54 3.50
C MET A 69 -25.31 -2.49 2.55
N THR A 70 -24.20 -1.93 3.04
CA THR A 70 -22.93 -1.97 2.31
C THR A 70 -22.41 -3.43 2.21
N PHE A 71 -21.65 -3.75 1.16
CA PHE A 71 -21.09 -5.11 0.99
C PHE A 71 -20.29 -5.59 2.22
N GLY A 72 -19.61 -4.68 2.92
CA GLY A 72 -18.88 -5.01 4.15
C GLY A 72 -19.79 -5.34 5.33
N GLN A 73 -20.92 -4.64 5.49
CA GLN A 73 -21.93 -4.99 6.50
C GLN A 73 -22.61 -6.31 6.14
N LEU A 74 -22.91 -6.53 4.85
CA LEU A 74 -23.48 -7.78 4.36
C LEU A 74 -22.56 -8.97 4.65
N ALA A 75 -21.25 -8.84 4.43
CA ALA A 75 -20.28 -9.89 4.72
C ALA A 75 -20.18 -10.20 6.23
N LYS A 76 -20.36 -9.21 7.11
CA LYS A 76 -20.45 -9.44 8.56
C LYS A 76 -21.74 -10.19 8.91
N TYR A 77 -22.86 -9.78 8.31
CA TYR A 77 -24.14 -10.45 8.46
C TYR A 77 -24.10 -11.92 8.01
N THR A 78 -23.53 -12.21 6.83
CA THR A 78 -23.38 -13.58 6.33
C THR A 78 -22.52 -14.44 7.26
N SER A 79 -21.47 -13.86 7.86
CA SER A 79 -20.60 -14.56 8.81
C SER A 79 -21.34 -14.91 10.10
N ALA A 80 -22.17 -14.00 10.61
CA ALA A 80 -22.99 -14.26 11.79
C ALA A 80 -24.03 -15.36 11.50
N MET A 81 -24.72 -15.27 10.36
CA MET A 81 -25.68 -16.30 9.95
C MET A 81 -25.02 -17.68 9.82
N TYR A 82 -23.83 -17.76 9.20
CA TYR A 82 -23.08 -19.02 9.12
C TYR A 82 -22.68 -19.55 10.50
N ALA A 83 -22.35 -18.69 11.45
CA ALA A 83 -22.01 -19.11 12.81
C ALA A 83 -23.21 -19.70 13.55
N GLU A 84 -24.42 -19.16 13.34
CA GLU A 84 -25.67 -19.64 13.94
C GLU A 84 -26.28 -20.85 13.22
N MET A 85 -25.81 -21.22 12.01
CA MET A 85 -26.37 -22.38 11.29
C MET A 85 -26.19 -23.69 12.08
N PRO A 86 -27.17 -24.61 12.00
CA PRO A 86 -27.06 -25.90 12.65
C PRO A 86 -25.87 -26.70 12.11
N PRO A 87 -25.25 -27.56 12.94
CA PRO A 87 -24.07 -28.33 12.54
C PRO A 87 -24.34 -29.24 11.34
N THR A 88 -25.55 -29.79 11.22
CA THR A 88 -25.97 -30.64 10.10
C THR A 88 -25.91 -29.90 8.75
N GLU A 89 -26.35 -28.64 8.70
CA GLU A 89 -26.25 -27.83 7.49
C GLU A 89 -24.80 -27.41 7.21
N LYS A 90 -24.03 -27.11 8.26
CA LYS A 90 -22.59 -26.80 8.13
C LYS A 90 -21.82 -27.99 7.54
N GLU A 91 -22.17 -29.22 7.93
CA GLU A 91 -21.60 -30.46 7.38
C GLU A 91 -21.91 -30.59 5.87
N ALA A 92 -23.14 -30.31 5.44
CA ALA A 92 -23.49 -30.32 4.02
C ALA A 92 -22.72 -29.25 3.19
N TRP A 93 -22.32 -28.14 3.81
CA TRP A 93 -21.40 -27.18 3.18
C TRP A 93 -19.94 -27.64 3.25
N ALA A 94 -19.55 -28.39 4.28
CA ALA A 94 -18.21 -28.98 4.41
C ALA A 94 -17.98 -30.07 3.34
N GLU A 95 -18.96 -30.92 3.08
CA GLU A 95 -18.92 -31.93 2.01
C GLU A 95 -18.76 -31.27 0.63
N ARG A 96 -19.49 -30.17 0.37
CA ARG A 96 -19.32 -29.38 -0.87
C ARG A 96 -17.94 -28.72 -0.98
N ALA A 97 -17.34 -28.32 0.13
CA ALA A 97 -15.98 -27.80 0.13
C ALA A 97 -14.94 -28.92 -0.09
N GLU A 98 -15.23 -30.13 0.39
CA GLU A 98 -14.40 -31.31 0.17
C GLU A 98 -14.45 -31.77 -1.29
N SER A 99 -15.64 -31.76 -1.92
CA SER A 99 -15.76 -32.05 -3.35
C SER A 99 -15.07 -30.98 -4.21
N ASP A 100 -15.15 -29.69 -3.85
CA ASP A 100 -14.42 -28.62 -4.55
C ASP A 100 -12.89 -28.72 -4.34
N LYS A 101 -12.46 -29.20 -3.16
CA LYS A 101 -11.05 -29.54 -2.91
C LYS A 101 -10.61 -30.70 -3.79
N ALA A 102 -11.41 -31.75 -3.93
CA ALA A 102 -11.13 -32.89 -4.81
C ALA A 102 -11.04 -32.45 -6.27
N ARG A 103 -11.98 -31.61 -6.74
CA ARG A 103 -11.94 -30.97 -8.07
C ARG A 103 -10.63 -30.21 -8.28
N TYR A 104 -10.28 -29.31 -7.37
CA TYR A 104 -9.05 -28.52 -7.48
C TYR A 104 -7.80 -29.40 -7.48
N LEU A 105 -7.74 -30.44 -6.65
CA LEU A 105 -6.61 -31.37 -6.63
C LEU A 105 -6.50 -32.11 -7.97
N HIS A 106 -7.61 -32.63 -8.51
CA HIS A 106 -7.63 -33.28 -9.80
C HIS A 106 -7.17 -32.32 -10.93
N GLU A 107 -7.72 -31.11 -10.99
CA GLU A 107 -7.28 -30.09 -11.96
C GLU A 107 -5.80 -29.73 -11.78
N LEU A 108 -5.31 -29.64 -10.54
CA LEU A 108 -3.91 -29.38 -10.25
C LEU A 108 -3.00 -30.51 -10.70
N THR A 109 -3.45 -31.77 -10.63
CA THR A 109 -2.68 -32.92 -11.15
C THR A 109 -2.57 -32.91 -12.67
N MET A 110 -3.57 -32.37 -13.38
CA MET A 110 -3.55 -32.25 -14.83
C MET A 110 -2.79 -30.99 -15.31
N TYR A 111 -2.63 -30.01 -14.44
CA TYR A 111 -2.01 -28.74 -14.79
C TYR A 111 -0.49 -28.83 -14.79
N THR A 112 0.09 -28.56 -15.97
CA THR A 112 1.54 -28.38 -16.13
C THR A 112 1.83 -26.88 -16.25
N PRO A 113 2.55 -26.27 -15.29
CA PRO A 113 2.78 -24.82 -15.28
C PRO A 113 3.71 -24.39 -16.43
N PRO A 114 3.42 -23.26 -17.10
CA PRO A 114 4.33 -22.67 -18.08
C PRO A 114 5.57 -22.07 -17.40
N PRO A 115 6.69 -21.92 -18.13
CA PRO A 115 7.92 -21.33 -17.58
C PRO A 115 7.67 -19.96 -16.93
N GLY A 116 8.13 -19.79 -15.69
CA GLY A 116 7.93 -18.56 -14.92
C GLY A 116 6.75 -18.57 -13.95
N TYR A 117 6.00 -19.66 -13.85
CA TYR A 117 4.90 -19.85 -12.89
C TYR A 117 5.15 -21.07 -11.98
N ASP A 118 4.72 -20.97 -10.72
CA ASP A 118 4.80 -22.04 -9.72
C ASP A 118 3.82 -23.19 -10.06
N VAL A 119 3.96 -24.33 -9.41
CA VAL A 119 3.06 -25.51 -9.49
C VAL A 119 1.59 -25.10 -9.23
N LYS A 120 1.36 -24.01 -8.50
CA LYS A 120 0.02 -23.46 -8.18
C LYS A 120 -0.47 -22.39 -9.18
N GLY A 121 0.35 -22.05 -10.18
CA GLY A 121 0.10 -21.02 -11.19
C GLY A 121 0.37 -19.59 -10.74
N ASP A 122 1.08 -19.40 -9.63
CA ASP A 122 1.49 -18.08 -9.14
C ASP A 122 2.80 -17.66 -9.84
N ALA A 123 2.91 -16.41 -10.31
CA ALA A 123 4.11 -15.93 -11.01
C ALA A 123 5.36 -15.94 -10.12
N ILE A 124 6.42 -16.62 -10.57
CA ILE A 124 7.69 -16.77 -9.82
C ILE A 124 8.42 -15.43 -9.70
N ALA A 125 8.28 -14.53 -10.67
CA ALA A 125 8.95 -13.22 -10.69
C ALA A 125 8.47 -12.24 -9.58
N CYS A 126 7.42 -12.60 -8.84
CA CYS A 126 6.93 -11.81 -7.71
C CYS A 126 6.82 -12.69 -6.47
N GLN A 127 7.93 -13.31 -6.06
CA GLN A 127 7.94 -14.08 -4.82
C GLN A 127 7.58 -13.17 -3.63
N PRO A 128 6.51 -13.47 -2.87
CA PRO A 128 6.24 -12.79 -1.61
C PRO A 128 7.33 -13.06 -0.57
N ALA A 129 8.27 -13.99 -0.83
CA ALA A 129 9.49 -14.20 -0.06
C ALA A 129 10.43 -12.98 -0.10
N LEU A 130 10.63 -12.37 -1.27
CA LEU A 130 11.37 -11.10 -1.42
C LEU A 130 10.64 -9.96 -0.69
N ALA A 131 9.31 -9.89 -0.80
CA ALA A 131 8.50 -8.91 -0.06
C ALA A 131 8.49 -9.14 1.47
N ARG A 132 8.63 -10.39 1.93
CA ARG A 132 8.79 -10.74 3.35
C ARG A 132 10.20 -10.46 3.85
N GLN A 133 11.23 -10.67 3.04
CA GLN A 133 12.62 -10.28 3.34
C GLN A 133 12.77 -8.77 3.51
N LEU A 134 12.01 -7.97 2.76
CA LEU A 134 11.93 -6.51 2.95
C LEU A 134 11.24 -6.09 4.26
N LYS A 135 10.55 -7.00 4.95
CA LYS A 135 9.84 -6.74 6.20
C LYS A 135 10.65 -7.19 7.40
N GLY A 136 11.84 -6.60 7.57
CA GLY A 136 12.57 -6.66 8.84
C GLY A 136 14.04 -7.06 8.76
N ASN A 137 14.81 -6.51 7.82
CA ASN A 137 16.24 -6.44 8.05
C ASN A 137 16.48 -5.36 9.11
N LYS A 138 16.57 -5.78 10.39
CA LYS A 138 17.35 -5.02 11.36
C LYS A 138 18.69 -4.73 10.67
N ALA A 139 19.13 -3.47 10.67
CA ALA A 139 20.41 -3.07 10.09
C ALA A 139 21.45 -4.15 10.42
N THR A 140 22.09 -4.68 9.39
CA THR A 140 23.13 -5.71 9.52
C THR A 140 24.15 -5.18 10.52
N ARG A 141 24.10 -5.69 11.74
CA ARG A 141 24.98 -5.27 12.82
C ARG A 141 26.29 -6.01 12.64
N ASP A 142 27.41 -5.33 12.83
CA ASP A 142 28.71 -5.97 12.79
C ASP A 142 28.72 -7.15 13.79
N PRO A 143 29.05 -8.37 13.35
CA PRO A 143 29.21 -9.53 14.23
C PRO A 143 30.19 -9.29 15.38
N ASN A 144 31.22 -8.48 15.17
CA ASN A 144 32.26 -8.16 16.15
C ASN A 144 31.86 -6.99 17.07
N ALA A 145 30.73 -6.33 16.83
CA ALA A 145 30.29 -5.24 17.67
C ALA A 145 29.82 -5.74 19.05
N PRO A 146 30.38 -5.20 20.15
CA PRO A 146 29.95 -5.49 21.50
C PRO A 146 28.42 -5.42 21.65
N LYS A 147 27.83 -6.44 22.28
CA LYS A 147 26.40 -6.44 22.58
C LYS A 147 26.14 -5.42 23.69
N LYS A 148 25.08 -4.63 23.54
CA LYS A 148 24.63 -3.67 24.55
C LYS A 148 24.48 -4.33 25.93
N ASN A 149 24.74 -3.54 26.96
CA ASN A 149 24.53 -3.93 28.34
C ASN A 149 23.08 -4.33 28.62
N MET A 150 22.93 -5.30 29.51
CA MET A 150 21.68 -5.84 29.99
C MET A 150 21.18 -5.07 31.21
N SER A 151 19.88 -4.79 31.21
CA SER A 151 19.18 -4.24 32.37
C SER A 151 19.00 -5.29 33.46
N ALA A 152 18.93 -4.85 34.72
CA ALA A 152 18.62 -5.66 35.90
C ALA A 152 17.38 -6.57 35.70
N TYR A 153 16.33 -6.02 35.09
CA TYR A 153 15.12 -6.78 34.75
C TYR A 153 15.40 -7.88 33.72
N LEU A 154 16.21 -7.60 32.70
CA LEU A 154 16.50 -8.54 31.62
C LEU A 154 17.38 -9.69 32.11
N MET A 155 18.29 -9.43 33.05
CA MET A 155 19.06 -10.46 33.74
C MET A 155 18.16 -11.38 34.57
N TYR A 156 17.29 -10.80 35.40
CA TYR A 156 16.29 -11.54 36.16
C TYR A 156 15.42 -12.40 35.23
N GLN A 157 14.89 -11.81 34.15
CA GLN A 157 14.07 -12.54 33.19
C GLN A 157 14.83 -13.70 32.56
N ASN A 158 16.10 -13.51 32.16
CA ASN A 158 16.88 -14.58 31.54
C ASN A 158 17.13 -15.76 32.48
N THR A 159 17.42 -15.51 33.76
CA THR A 159 17.62 -16.58 34.74
C THR A 159 16.35 -17.36 35.04
N MET A 160 15.21 -16.67 35.13
CA MET A 160 13.93 -17.29 35.49
C MET A 160 13.12 -17.79 34.29
N ARG A 161 13.58 -17.52 33.06
CA ARG A 161 12.81 -17.86 31.85
C ARG A 161 12.57 -19.38 31.72
N GLU A 162 13.58 -20.18 32.05
CA GLU A 162 13.51 -21.64 31.92
C GLU A 162 12.62 -22.26 33.00
N SER A 163 12.72 -21.78 34.24
CA SER A 163 11.83 -22.21 35.34
C SER A 163 10.38 -21.86 35.02
N PHE A 164 10.11 -20.62 34.60
CA PHE A 164 8.75 -20.21 34.26
C PHE A 164 8.17 -20.95 33.06
N ARG A 165 9.00 -21.34 32.08
CA ARG A 165 8.56 -22.15 30.94
C ARG A 165 8.21 -23.58 31.36
N THR A 166 8.96 -24.13 32.31
CA THR A 166 8.75 -25.48 32.84
C THR A 166 7.51 -25.54 33.75
N GLU A 167 7.32 -24.53 34.60
CA GLU A 167 6.16 -24.43 35.50
C GLU A 167 4.86 -24.10 34.74
N ASN A 168 4.95 -23.41 33.61
CA ASN A 168 3.80 -22.96 32.82
C ASN A 168 3.90 -23.37 31.34
N PRO A 169 3.91 -24.69 31.03
CA PRO A 169 4.11 -25.18 29.67
C PRO A 169 2.94 -24.87 28.71
N GLY A 170 1.82 -24.32 29.22
CA GLY A 170 0.66 -23.90 28.43
C GLY A 170 0.50 -22.39 28.21
N MET A 171 1.32 -21.55 28.85
CA MET A 171 1.21 -20.10 28.68
C MET A 171 1.98 -19.62 27.45
N THR A 172 1.40 -18.66 26.73
CA THR A 172 2.10 -18.00 25.63
C THR A 172 3.26 -17.16 26.15
N PHE A 173 4.34 -17.01 25.38
CA PHE A 173 5.50 -16.18 25.75
C PHE A 173 5.11 -14.75 26.17
N GLY A 174 4.08 -14.18 25.54
CA GLY A 174 3.57 -12.85 25.89
C GLY A 174 2.88 -12.78 27.26
N GLN A 175 2.13 -13.82 27.65
CA GLN A 175 1.55 -13.94 28.98
C GLN A 175 2.65 -14.16 30.04
N LEU A 176 3.64 -15.00 29.72
CA LEU A 176 4.79 -15.24 30.58
C LEU A 176 5.59 -13.95 30.84
N ALA A 177 5.84 -13.15 29.81
CA ALA A 177 6.53 -11.88 29.96
C ALA A 177 5.77 -10.87 30.84
N LYS A 178 4.43 -10.87 30.78
CA LYS A 178 3.60 -10.06 31.69
C LYS A 178 3.73 -10.56 33.13
N PHE A 179 3.68 -11.87 33.33
CA PHE A 179 3.86 -12.50 34.64
C PHE A 179 5.23 -12.19 35.25
N THR A 180 6.32 -12.38 34.50
CA THR A 180 7.69 -12.05 34.97
C THR A 180 7.85 -10.58 35.32
N SER A 181 7.19 -9.68 34.57
CA SER A 181 7.23 -8.25 34.85
C SER A 181 6.49 -7.87 36.13
N ALA A 182 5.41 -8.57 36.47
CA ALA A 182 4.69 -8.39 37.72
C ALA A 182 5.52 -8.91 38.90
N MET A 183 6.11 -10.10 38.76
CA MET A 183 7.00 -10.66 39.78
C MET A 183 8.22 -9.78 40.06
N TYR A 184 8.88 -9.25 39.02
CA TYR A 184 10.01 -8.33 39.22
C TYR A 184 9.63 -7.04 39.95
N LYS A 185 8.39 -6.56 39.80
CA LYS A 185 7.89 -5.39 40.52
C LYS A 185 7.55 -5.70 41.97
N SER A 186 7.18 -6.95 42.28
CA SER A 186 6.91 -7.41 43.65
C SER A 186 8.15 -7.93 44.38
N LEU A 187 9.32 -7.97 43.73
CA LEU A 187 10.58 -8.33 44.38
C LEU A 187 10.91 -7.34 45.49
N THR A 188 11.53 -7.84 46.56
CA THR A 188 12.03 -7.00 47.64
C THR A 188 13.15 -6.08 47.13
N ALA A 189 13.36 -4.94 47.78
CA ALA A 189 14.40 -3.99 47.39
C ALA A 189 15.80 -4.62 47.44
N GLU A 190 16.04 -5.55 48.37
CA GLU A 190 17.31 -6.28 48.51
C GLU A 190 17.56 -7.22 47.33
N GLU A 191 16.56 -8.01 46.94
CA GLU A 191 16.68 -8.89 45.77
C GLU A 191 16.77 -8.10 44.47
N LYS A 192 16.13 -6.93 44.42
CA LYS A 192 16.25 -6.02 43.28
C LYS A 192 17.66 -5.41 43.21
N ALA A 193 18.24 -5.04 44.35
CA ALA A 193 19.59 -4.48 44.44
C ALA A 193 20.64 -5.44 43.87
N ARG A 194 20.53 -6.75 44.12
CA ARG A 194 21.46 -7.75 43.55
C ARG A 194 21.50 -7.71 42.01
N TRP A 195 20.34 -7.50 41.38
CA TRP A 195 20.22 -7.43 39.93
C TRP A 195 20.62 -6.07 39.38
N GLU A 196 20.35 -5.01 40.13
CA GLU A 196 20.81 -3.65 39.81
C GLU A 196 22.35 -3.58 39.84
N GLU A 197 23.00 -4.19 40.83
CA GLU A 197 24.45 -4.28 40.92
C GLU A 197 25.05 -5.11 39.77
N ALA A 198 24.45 -6.26 39.45
CA ALA A 198 24.84 -7.05 38.27
C ALA A 198 24.68 -6.25 36.95
N ALA A 199 23.64 -5.43 36.84
CA ALA A 199 23.43 -4.57 35.67
C ALA A 199 24.45 -3.42 35.60
N VAL A 200 24.91 -2.90 36.73
CA VAL A 200 26.00 -1.91 36.79
C VAL A 200 27.31 -2.56 36.34
N GLN A 201 27.61 -3.78 36.78
CA GLN A 201 28.78 -4.54 36.33
C GLN A 201 28.74 -4.79 34.82
N ASP A 202 27.58 -5.19 34.28
CA ASP A 202 27.43 -5.44 32.84
C ASP A 202 27.47 -4.16 32.00
N LYS A 203 27.02 -3.04 32.58
CA LYS A 203 27.24 -1.71 31.99
C LYS A 203 28.73 -1.38 31.90
N ALA A 204 29.50 -1.59 32.97
CA ALA A 204 30.94 -1.36 32.96
C ALA A 204 31.65 -2.30 31.95
N ARG A 205 31.20 -3.55 31.87
CA ARG A 205 31.67 -4.52 30.87
C ARG A 205 31.45 -4.02 29.44
N TYR A 206 30.25 -3.54 29.12
CA TYR A 206 29.95 -2.97 27.80
C TYR A 206 30.75 -1.69 27.51
N GLU A 207 30.93 -0.81 28.50
CA GLU A 207 31.73 0.42 28.34
C GLU A 207 33.19 0.08 28.02
N ASN A 208 33.77 -0.90 28.71
CA ASN A 208 35.13 -1.39 28.44
C ASN A 208 35.24 -2.11 27.08
N GLU A 209 34.26 -2.95 26.72
CA GLU A 209 34.22 -3.57 25.39
C GLU A 209 34.08 -2.52 24.28
N MET A 210 33.27 -1.47 24.52
CA MET A 210 33.04 -0.40 23.57
C MET A 210 34.26 0.52 23.42
N SER A 211 35.01 0.79 24.50
CA SER A 211 36.24 1.58 24.41
C SER A 211 37.33 0.86 23.61
N ASN A 212 37.35 -0.47 23.65
CA ASN A 212 38.28 -1.30 22.90
C ASN A 212 37.81 -1.59 21.46
N TYR A 213 36.54 -1.32 21.14
CA TYR A 213 35.97 -1.61 19.85
C TYR A 213 36.28 -0.51 18.83
N VAL A 214 36.92 -0.91 17.74
CA VAL A 214 37.17 -0.06 16.58
C VAL A 214 36.24 -0.52 15.45
N PRO A 215 35.25 0.29 15.04
CA PRO A 215 34.29 -0.10 14.02
C PRO A 215 34.96 -0.28 12.65
N PRO A 216 34.61 -1.31 11.87
CA PRO A 216 35.05 -1.45 10.49
C PRO A 216 34.57 -0.29 9.60
N PRO A 217 35.29 0.06 8.53
CA PRO A 217 34.85 1.07 7.57
C PRO A 217 33.41 0.79 7.07
N GLY A 218 32.52 1.78 7.19
CA GLY A 218 31.11 1.65 6.82
C GLY A 218 30.15 1.30 7.97
N PHE A 219 30.64 1.10 9.19
CA PHE A 219 29.82 0.94 10.40
C PHE A 219 29.94 2.15 11.32
N ASP A 220 28.84 2.53 11.97
CA ASP A 220 28.79 3.54 13.02
C ASP A 220 29.62 3.11 14.24
N PRO A 221 30.01 4.03 15.15
CA PRO A 221 30.65 3.70 16.43
C PRO A 221 29.89 2.69 17.30
N THR A 222 28.62 2.45 17.00
CA THR A 222 27.77 1.46 17.68
C THR A 222 27.70 0.10 16.97
N GLY A 223 28.45 -0.08 15.88
CA GLY A 223 28.47 -1.31 15.07
C GLY A 223 27.28 -1.49 14.13
N GLN A 224 26.56 -0.41 13.81
CA GLN A 224 25.45 -0.43 12.85
C GLN A 224 25.93 -0.05 11.46
N LEU A 225 25.52 -0.77 10.42
CA LEU A 225 25.90 -0.45 9.04
C LEU A 225 25.30 0.92 8.64
N VAL A 226 26.16 1.86 8.23
CA VAL A 226 25.76 3.23 7.87
C VAL A 226 24.84 3.24 6.65
N GLU A 227 25.07 2.35 5.67
CA GLU A 227 24.21 2.21 4.48
C GLU A 227 22.79 1.71 4.80
N ALA A 228 22.57 1.10 5.97
CA ALA A 228 21.24 0.68 6.39
C ALA A 228 20.28 1.86 6.62
N HIS A 229 20.79 3.10 6.77
CA HIS A 229 19.97 4.31 6.80
C HIS A 229 19.26 4.60 5.46
N VAL A 230 19.74 4.04 4.34
CA VAL A 230 19.14 4.24 3.02
C VAL A 230 18.01 3.23 2.74
N VAL A 231 18.08 2.02 3.30
CA VAL A 231 17.23 0.91 2.85
C VAL A 231 16.16 0.46 3.85
N GLY A 232 16.18 0.90 5.12
CA GLY A 232 15.32 0.28 6.14
C GLY A 232 14.85 1.16 7.31
N GLY A 233 14.26 2.34 7.06
CA GLY A 233 13.78 3.24 8.12
C GLY A 233 12.31 3.65 7.97
N GLY A 234 11.40 3.03 8.72
CA GLY A 234 9.96 3.19 8.60
C GLY A 234 9.44 4.63 8.64
N ARG A 235 8.65 5.03 7.62
CA ARG A 235 7.68 6.15 7.50
C ARG A 235 8.03 7.56 8.00
N ARG A 236 9.08 7.80 8.79
CA ARG A 236 9.41 9.08 9.40
C ARG A 236 10.63 9.77 8.80
N PHE A 237 11.51 9.05 8.11
CA PHE A 237 12.77 9.61 7.60
C PHE A 237 12.81 9.88 6.09
N ASN A 238 11.81 9.43 5.32
CA ASN A 238 11.69 9.78 3.89
C ASN A 238 11.04 11.16 3.68
N LYS A 239 11.36 12.14 4.53
CA LYS A 239 11.04 13.53 4.21
C LYS A 239 12.21 14.02 3.35
N LYS A 240 12.06 13.87 2.03
CA LYS A 240 12.98 14.50 1.07
C LYS A 240 13.24 15.93 1.53
N GLN A 241 14.51 16.34 1.56
CA GLN A 241 14.86 17.74 1.83
C GLN A 241 14.02 18.58 0.89
N LYS A 242 13.14 19.42 1.45
CA LYS A 242 12.31 20.30 0.63
C LYS A 242 13.20 21.44 0.20
N ASP A 243 13.13 21.79 -1.08
CA ASP A 243 13.86 22.93 -1.63
C ASP A 243 13.59 24.16 -0.74
N PRO A 244 14.63 24.85 -0.22
CA PRO A 244 14.44 26.02 0.65
C PRO A 244 13.63 27.14 -0.01
N ASN A 245 13.69 27.22 -1.34
CA ASN A 245 12.99 28.21 -2.16
C ASN A 245 11.55 27.78 -2.53
N ALA A 246 11.11 26.58 -2.15
CA ALA A 246 9.76 26.12 -2.47
C ALA A 246 8.70 26.88 -1.66
N PRO A 247 7.66 27.45 -2.32
CA PRO A 247 6.55 28.11 -1.64
C PRO A 247 5.91 27.23 -0.57
N LYS A 248 5.61 27.83 0.58
CA LYS A 248 4.96 27.11 1.68
C LYS A 248 3.49 26.88 1.30
N ARG A 249 2.99 25.66 1.57
CA ARG A 249 1.60 25.29 1.32
C ARG A 249 0.59 26.33 1.83
N ALA A 250 -0.49 26.52 1.07
CA ALA A 250 -1.65 27.30 1.50
C ALA A 250 -2.18 26.83 2.86
N ARG A 251 -2.51 27.78 3.72
CA ARG A 251 -3.13 27.58 5.03
C ARG A 251 -4.64 27.47 4.89
N GLY A 252 -5.25 26.56 5.66
CA GLY A 252 -6.71 26.44 5.75
C GLY A 252 -7.31 27.45 6.71
N SER A 253 -8.64 27.63 6.67
CA SER A 253 -9.38 28.60 7.51
C SER A 253 -9.14 28.39 9.01
N TYR A 254 -9.15 27.13 9.45
CA TYR A 254 -8.83 26.78 10.83
C TYR A 254 -7.42 27.22 11.25
N VAL A 255 -6.44 27.16 10.35
CA VAL A 255 -5.05 27.55 10.67
C VAL A 255 -4.95 29.05 10.92
N PHE A 256 -5.68 29.87 10.16
CA PHE A 256 -5.76 31.31 10.44
C PHE A 256 -6.38 31.58 11.82
N PHE A 257 -7.49 30.92 12.13
CA PHE A 257 -8.10 31.00 13.44
C PHE A 257 -7.14 30.58 14.57
N THR A 258 -6.39 29.49 14.40
CA THR A 258 -5.40 29.03 15.39
C THR A 258 -4.27 30.03 15.60
N LEU A 259 -3.96 30.90 14.62
CA LEU A 259 -2.89 31.88 14.77
C LEU A 259 -3.36 33.08 15.60
N ASP A 260 -4.63 33.44 15.47
CA ASP A 260 -5.24 34.57 16.19
C ASP A 260 -5.62 34.20 17.63
N GLU A 261 -6.20 33.02 17.84
CA GLU A 261 -6.73 32.60 19.15
C GLU A 261 -5.70 31.93 20.04
N ARG A 262 -4.73 31.21 19.48
CA ARG A 262 -3.69 30.53 20.28
C ARG A 262 -2.95 31.47 21.24
N PRO A 263 -2.46 32.66 20.85
CA PRO A 263 -1.79 33.54 21.79
C PRO A 263 -2.73 34.05 22.89
N LYS A 264 -4.02 34.23 22.61
CA LYS A 264 -5.02 34.65 23.61
C LYS A 264 -5.22 33.56 24.66
N ILE A 265 -5.44 32.31 24.23
CA ILE A 265 -5.61 31.18 25.15
C ILE A 265 -4.33 30.93 25.97
N MET A 266 -3.16 31.09 25.36
CA MET A 266 -1.88 30.93 26.05
C MET A 266 -1.61 32.05 27.06
N ALA A 267 -2.10 33.28 26.82
CA ALA A 267 -2.04 34.38 27.78
C ALA A 267 -3.01 34.17 28.95
N GLU A 268 -4.21 33.64 28.68
CA GLU A 268 -5.18 33.27 29.71
C GLU A 268 -4.68 32.09 30.56
N ASN A 269 -3.96 31.13 29.96
CA ASN A 269 -3.52 29.90 30.62
C ASN A 269 -2.06 29.55 30.24
N PRO A 270 -1.06 30.23 30.82
CA PRO A 270 0.35 30.04 30.47
C PRO A 270 0.94 28.68 30.89
N GLU A 271 0.33 28.00 31.87
CA GLU A 271 0.77 26.66 32.32
C GLU A 271 0.09 25.49 31.57
N MET A 272 -0.90 25.78 30.72
CA MET A 272 -1.67 24.74 30.04
C MET A 272 -0.82 23.97 29.03
N LYS A 273 -0.95 22.64 29.02
CA LYS A 273 -0.19 21.80 28.08
C LYS A 273 -0.71 22.00 26.66
N PHE A 274 0.18 21.90 25.67
CA PHE A 274 -0.17 22.04 24.25
C PHE A 274 -1.32 21.11 23.80
N THR A 275 -1.41 19.92 24.39
CA THR A 275 -2.50 18.97 24.12
C THR A 275 -3.87 19.52 24.55
N GLU A 276 -3.96 20.09 25.75
CA GLU A 276 -5.18 20.69 26.31
C GLU A 276 -5.57 21.95 25.53
N LEU A 277 -4.59 22.78 25.18
CA LEU A 277 -4.76 23.94 24.30
C LEU A 277 -5.38 23.55 22.95
N GLY A 278 -4.98 22.41 22.38
CA GLY A 278 -5.56 21.89 21.14
C GLY A 278 -7.04 21.53 21.27
N HIS A 279 -7.46 20.98 22.41
CA HIS A 279 -8.85 20.66 22.69
C HIS A 279 -9.71 21.94 22.80
N VAL A 280 -9.29 22.89 23.62
CA VAL A 280 -9.98 24.19 23.81
C VAL A 280 -10.16 24.93 22.48
N MET A 281 -9.12 24.92 21.63
CA MET A 281 -9.16 25.59 20.33
C MET A 281 -10.14 24.92 19.35
N GLY A 282 -10.20 23.58 19.37
CA GLY A 282 -11.17 22.84 18.57
C GLY A 282 -12.62 23.09 18.99
N GLU A 283 -12.86 23.26 20.29
CA GLU A 283 -14.17 23.63 20.84
C GLU A 283 -14.55 25.06 20.45
N ARG A 284 -13.65 26.04 20.65
CA ARG A 284 -13.88 27.43 20.24
C ARG A 284 -14.20 27.55 18.75
N TRP A 285 -13.52 26.80 17.88
CA TRP A 285 -13.81 26.79 16.44
C TRP A 285 -15.21 26.25 16.09
N ARG A 286 -15.71 25.26 16.83
CA ARG A 286 -17.06 24.72 16.64
C ARG A 286 -18.14 25.67 17.18
N ALA A 287 -17.80 26.45 18.20
CA ALA A 287 -18.68 27.44 18.81
C ALA A 287 -18.73 28.79 18.06
N LEU A 288 -17.84 29.02 17.08
CA LEU A 288 -17.86 30.26 16.29
C LEU A 288 -19.14 30.42 15.46
N SER A 289 -19.58 31.67 15.33
CA SER A 289 -20.67 32.02 14.41
C SER A 289 -20.27 31.79 12.95
N PRO A 290 -21.23 31.48 12.06
CA PRO A 290 -20.95 31.24 10.65
C PRO A 290 -20.34 32.46 9.95
N GLU A 291 -20.64 33.67 10.41
CA GLU A 291 -20.11 34.92 9.86
C GLU A 291 -18.61 35.08 10.12
N VAL A 292 -18.19 34.83 11.37
CA VAL A 292 -16.76 34.87 11.75
C VAL A 292 -16.00 33.76 11.05
N LYS A 293 -16.60 32.56 10.96
CA LYS A 293 -16.03 31.44 10.21
C LYS A 293 -15.84 31.77 8.72
N LYS A 294 -16.80 32.46 8.11
CA LYS A 294 -16.73 32.93 6.71
C LYS A 294 -15.57 33.91 6.49
N ASN A 295 -15.27 34.79 7.45
CA ASN A 295 -14.10 35.66 7.38
C ASN A 295 -12.79 34.85 7.27
N TYR A 296 -12.64 33.81 8.10
CA TYR A 296 -11.48 32.91 8.03
C TYR A 296 -11.44 32.06 6.75
N GLU A 297 -12.59 31.70 6.20
CA GLU A 297 -12.69 31.04 4.90
C GLU A 297 -12.24 31.97 3.76
N ASN A 298 -12.58 33.25 3.81
CA ASN A 298 -12.10 34.25 2.85
C ASN A 298 -10.57 34.43 2.95
N MET A 299 -10.02 34.48 4.17
CA MET A 299 -8.56 34.52 4.39
C MET A 299 -7.87 33.28 3.79
N ALA A 300 -8.43 32.09 4.00
CA ALA A 300 -7.92 30.86 3.42
C ALA A 300 -8.03 30.83 1.88
N HIS A 301 -9.08 31.42 1.33
CA HIS A 301 -9.25 31.55 -0.12
C HIS A 301 -8.18 32.47 -0.72
N ASN A 302 -7.92 33.60 -0.09
CA ASN A 302 -6.86 34.52 -0.53
C ASN A 302 -5.46 33.88 -0.41
N ASP A 303 -5.19 33.16 0.68
CA ASP A 303 -3.92 32.46 0.85
C ASP A 303 -3.72 31.32 -0.16
N LYS A 304 -4.81 30.68 -0.59
CA LYS A 304 -4.78 29.70 -1.66
C LYS A 304 -4.41 30.33 -3.01
N LYS A 305 -4.92 31.53 -3.33
CA LYS A 305 -4.53 32.28 -4.53
C LYS A 305 -3.06 32.64 -4.49
N ARG A 306 -2.61 33.21 -3.37
CA ARG A 306 -1.21 33.54 -3.11
C ARG A 306 -0.29 32.34 -3.33
N PHE A 307 -0.64 31.17 -2.77
CA PHE A 307 0.14 29.95 -2.98
C PHE A 307 0.12 29.47 -4.45
N GLN A 308 -0.98 29.65 -5.18
CA GLN A 308 -1.05 29.29 -6.59
C GLN A 308 -0.13 30.18 -7.45
N GLU A 309 -0.12 31.49 -7.17
CA GLU A 309 0.77 32.46 -7.80
C GLU A 309 2.24 32.16 -7.48
N GLU A 310 2.61 32.06 -6.19
CA GLU A 310 3.97 31.70 -5.76
C GLU A 310 4.43 30.35 -6.35
N MET A 311 3.53 29.34 -6.42
CA MET A 311 3.85 28.04 -7.01
C MET A 311 4.05 28.12 -8.51
N SER A 312 3.29 28.98 -9.20
CA SER A 312 3.48 29.21 -10.64
C SER A 312 4.83 29.87 -10.93
N GLU A 313 5.20 30.88 -10.15
CA GLU A 313 6.51 31.54 -10.22
C GLU A 313 7.64 30.58 -9.86
N TYR A 314 7.46 29.76 -8.82
CA TYR A 314 8.43 28.74 -8.43
C TYR A 314 8.66 27.72 -9.53
N ASN A 315 7.59 27.25 -10.18
CA ASN A 315 7.71 26.32 -11.30
C ASN A 315 8.36 26.97 -12.53
N ALA A 316 8.13 28.27 -12.77
CA ALA A 316 8.75 29.03 -13.85
C ALA A 316 10.24 29.32 -13.60
N ASN A 317 10.62 29.62 -12.36
CA ASN A 317 12.00 29.91 -11.95
C ASN A 317 12.82 28.67 -11.61
N LYS A 318 12.18 27.49 -11.54
CA LYS A 318 12.90 26.23 -11.36
C LYS A 318 13.74 25.98 -12.62
N PRO A 319 15.07 25.84 -12.52
CA PRO A 319 15.90 25.60 -13.70
C PRO A 319 15.40 24.34 -14.42
N ALA A 320 15.23 24.45 -15.74
CA ALA A 320 14.72 23.40 -16.63
C ALA A 320 15.58 22.12 -16.67
N SER A 321 16.61 22.00 -15.82
CA SER A 321 17.52 20.85 -15.73
C SER A 321 16.96 19.67 -14.90
N ILE A 322 15.74 19.76 -14.35
CA ILE A 322 15.11 18.66 -13.57
C ILE A 322 13.71 18.30 -14.09
N LEU A 323 13.26 18.90 -15.20
CA LEU A 323 12.14 18.32 -15.94
C LEU A 323 12.76 17.29 -16.90
N PRO A 324 12.41 15.99 -16.85
CA PRO A 324 12.67 15.16 -18.01
C PRO A 324 11.96 15.85 -19.17
N ALA A 325 12.72 16.25 -20.19
CA ALA A 325 12.17 16.78 -21.43
C ALA A 325 11.00 15.86 -21.85
N PRO A 326 9.93 16.38 -22.48
CA PRO A 326 8.97 15.51 -23.15
C PRO A 326 9.79 14.68 -24.13
N VAL A 327 10.06 13.43 -23.76
CA VAL A 327 10.68 12.48 -24.66
C VAL A 327 9.69 12.37 -25.79
N ALA A 328 10.00 13.01 -26.91
CA ALA A 328 9.42 12.60 -28.17
C ALA A 328 9.79 11.12 -28.25
N TYR A 329 8.81 10.24 -28.03
CA TYR A 329 8.93 8.83 -28.32
C TYR A 329 9.12 8.73 -29.83
N THR A 330 10.35 8.92 -30.30
CA THR A 330 10.77 8.36 -31.56
C THR A 330 10.81 6.86 -31.32
N ASN A 331 9.85 6.13 -31.88
CA ASN A 331 9.80 4.68 -31.93
C ASN A 331 10.97 4.15 -32.79
N ALA A 332 12.20 4.38 -32.35
CA ALA A 332 13.37 3.70 -32.87
C ALA A 332 13.58 2.45 -32.01
N PRO A 333 13.36 1.23 -32.54
CA PRO A 333 13.58 0.02 -31.78
C PRO A 333 15.05 -0.05 -31.34
N HIS A 334 15.25 -0.28 -30.04
CA HIS A 334 16.57 -0.46 -29.44
C HIS A 334 17.30 -1.62 -30.16
N PRO A 335 18.58 -1.50 -30.54
CA PRO A 335 19.29 -2.51 -31.34
C PRO A 335 19.30 -3.91 -30.70
N GLN A 336 19.25 -3.96 -29.36
CA GLN A 336 19.11 -5.21 -28.60
C GLN A 336 17.76 -5.94 -28.83
N TYR A 337 16.71 -5.21 -29.22
CA TYR A 337 15.40 -5.79 -29.52
C TYR A 337 15.38 -6.44 -30.91
N GLN A 338 16.14 -5.90 -31.86
CA GLN A 338 16.32 -6.50 -33.20
C GLN A 338 17.14 -7.79 -33.11
N GLU A 339 18.19 -7.80 -32.29
CA GLU A 339 18.99 -9.00 -32.05
C GLU A 339 18.17 -10.13 -31.38
N ALA A 340 17.29 -9.76 -30.43
CA ALA A 340 16.38 -10.71 -29.80
C ALA A 340 15.32 -11.27 -30.79
N GLN A 341 14.83 -10.45 -31.72
CA GLN A 341 13.92 -10.90 -32.77
C GLN A 341 14.60 -11.87 -33.75
N GLN A 342 15.83 -11.56 -34.17
CA GLN A 342 16.63 -12.43 -35.05
C GLN A 342 16.95 -13.78 -34.40
N TYR A 343 17.31 -13.77 -33.11
CA TYR A 343 17.56 -15.01 -32.36
C TYR A 343 16.29 -15.88 -32.22
N ALA A 344 15.14 -15.26 -31.97
CA ALA A 344 13.87 -15.97 -31.89
C ALA A 344 13.45 -16.59 -33.23
N GLU A 345 13.61 -15.85 -34.34
CA GLU A 345 13.34 -16.38 -35.69
C GLU A 345 14.26 -17.56 -36.04
N GLN A 346 15.55 -17.46 -35.71
CA GLN A 346 16.52 -18.53 -35.95
C GLN A 346 16.20 -19.80 -35.12
N TYR A 347 15.73 -19.63 -33.88
CA TYR A 347 15.27 -20.74 -33.04
C TYR A 347 14.07 -21.47 -33.66
N TYR A 348 13.06 -20.73 -34.13
CA TYR A 348 11.87 -21.32 -34.77
C TYR A 348 12.19 -21.97 -36.13
N GLN A 349 13.09 -21.39 -36.93
CA GLN A 349 13.55 -22.02 -38.18
C GLN A 349 14.27 -23.34 -37.93
N ASN A 350 15.13 -23.40 -36.91
CA ASN A 350 15.82 -24.63 -36.52
C ASN A 350 14.84 -25.70 -36.02
N GLN A 351 13.80 -25.29 -35.28
CA GLN A 351 12.75 -26.18 -34.81
C GLN A 351 11.88 -26.70 -35.96
N ALA A 352 11.55 -25.85 -36.95
CA ALA A 352 10.82 -26.23 -38.15
C ALA A 352 11.63 -27.17 -39.07
N ALA A 353 12.93 -26.92 -39.24
CA ALA A 353 13.84 -27.79 -39.98
C ALA A 353 14.02 -29.16 -39.28
N ALA A 354 14.03 -29.19 -37.95
CA ALA A 354 14.06 -30.43 -37.17
C ALA A 354 12.75 -31.23 -37.33
N SER A 355 11.58 -30.58 -37.32
CA SER A 355 10.29 -31.25 -37.56
C SER A 355 10.12 -31.74 -39.00
N ALA A 356 10.66 -31.02 -39.99
CA ALA A 356 10.60 -31.41 -41.40
C ALA A 356 11.45 -32.65 -41.74
N ARG A 357 12.42 -33.01 -40.88
CA ARG A 357 13.20 -34.26 -41.01
C ARG A 357 12.47 -35.50 -40.52
N TYR A 358 11.39 -35.35 -39.74
CA TYR A 358 10.65 -36.47 -39.16
C TYR A 358 9.33 -36.78 -39.89
N ASP A 359 8.75 -35.81 -40.60
CA ASP A 359 7.52 -36.03 -41.39
C ASP A 359 7.43 -35.05 -42.59
N PRO A 360 7.57 -35.52 -43.84
CA PRO A 360 7.54 -34.67 -45.03
C PRO A 360 6.14 -34.11 -45.37
N THR A 361 5.06 -34.60 -44.73
CA THR A 361 3.69 -34.13 -45.00
C THR A 361 3.38 -32.78 -44.36
N VAL A 362 4.05 -32.44 -43.26
CA VAL A 362 3.87 -31.17 -42.52
C VAL A 362 4.44 -29.97 -43.29
N ALA A 363 5.49 -30.18 -44.10
CA ALA A 363 6.10 -29.13 -44.94
C ALA A 363 5.16 -28.67 -46.07
N ALA A 364 4.38 -29.59 -46.66
CA ALA A 364 3.41 -29.25 -47.70
C ALA A 364 2.21 -28.45 -47.14
N TYR A 365 1.80 -28.75 -45.90
CA TYR A 365 0.71 -28.02 -45.22
C TYR A 365 1.10 -26.58 -44.88
N ALA A 366 2.35 -26.33 -44.48
CA ALA A 366 2.85 -24.98 -44.21
C ALA A 366 2.95 -24.10 -45.48
N GLN A 367 3.33 -24.67 -46.64
CA GLN A 367 3.38 -23.93 -47.91
C GLN A 367 1.98 -23.54 -48.43
N TYR A 368 0.95 -24.34 -48.15
CA TYR A 368 -0.44 -24.05 -48.54
C TYR A 368 -0.97 -22.76 -47.89
N TYR A 369 -0.72 -22.55 -46.59
CA TYR A 369 -1.17 -21.33 -45.90
C TYR A 369 -0.35 -20.08 -46.27
N GLN A 370 0.91 -20.25 -46.67
CA GLN A 370 1.74 -19.14 -47.13
C GLN A 370 1.25 -18.59 -48.48
N GLN A 371 0.75 -19.44 -49.39
CA GLN A 371 0.11 -18.97 -50.65
C GLN A 371 -1.24 -18.28 -50.42
N GLN A 372 -2.05 -18.78 -49.49
CA GLN A 372 -3.37 -18.17 -49.18
C GLN A 372 -3.24 -16.79 -48.52
N GLY A 373 -2.17 -16.57 -47.74
CA GLY A 373 -1.87 -15.25 -47.13
C GLY A 373 -1.51 -14.17 -48.16
N TYR A 374 -0.88 -14.53 -49.28
CA TYR A 374 -0.56 -13.59 -50.36
C TYR A 374 -1.78 -13.23 -51.23
N ALA A 375 -2.76 -14.13 -51.37
CA ALA A 375 -3.99 -13.87 -52.12
C ALA A 375 -4.92 -12.86 -51.41
N ALA A 376 -4.89 -12.80 -50.08
CA ALA A 376 -5.71 -11.89 -49.28
C ALA A 376 -5.26 -10.42 -49.33
N GLN A 377 -4.01 -10.12 -49.73
CA GLN A 377 -3.49 -8.75 -49.80
C GLN A 377 -3.78 -8.03 -51.13
N GLN A 378 -4.17 -8.76 -52.18
CA GLN A 378 -4.44 -8.18 -53.51
C GLN A 378 -5.89 -7.68 -53.67
N HIS A 379 -6.80 -8.04 -52.76
CA HIS A 379 -8.24 -7.77 -52.92
C HIS A 379 -8.74 -6.52 -52.18
N ASP A 380 -7.88 -5.87 -51.37
CA ASP A 380 -8.25 -4.71 -50.52
C ASP A 380 -7.73 -3.36 -51.06
N SER A 381 -7.03 -3.35 -52.20
CA SER A 381 -6.42 -2.15 -52.77
C SER A 381 -7.27 -1.45 -53.86
N SER A 382 -8.48 -1.93 -54.16
CA SER A 382 -9.29 -1.44 -55.29
C SER A 382 -10.55 -0.63 -54.95
N GLN A 383 -10.78 -0.25 -53.68
CA GLN A 383 -12.06 0.34 -53.25
C GLN A 383 -12.06 1.83 -52.84
N TYR A 384 -11.03 2.64 -53.12
CA TYR A 384 -11.10 4.09 -52.85
C TYR A 384 -10.51 4.97 -53.96
N HIS A 385 -11.20 5.04 -55.09
CA HIS A 385 -11.17 6.21 -55.96
C HIS A 385 -12.60 6.48 -56.45
N TYR A 386 -13.21 7.58 -56.04
CA TYR A 386 -13.93 8.49 -56.94
C TYR A 386 -14.16 9.85 -56.26
N THR A 387 -13.88 10.86 -57.08
CA THR A 387 -14.12 12.32 -57.08
C THR A 387 -14.97 12.97 -56.00
#